data_AF-A0A7G2JXB4-F1
#
_entry.id   AF-A0A7G2JXB4-F1
#
_cell.length_a   1.000
_cell.length_b   1.000
_cell.length_c   1.000
_cell.angle_alpha   90.00
_cell.angle_beta   90.00
_cell.angle_gamma   90.00
#
_symmetry.space_group_name_H-M   'P 1'
#
loop_
_entity.id
_entity.type
_entity.pdbx_description
1 polymer ?
#
loop_
_entity_poly.entity_id
_entity_poly.type
_entity_poly.pdbx_seq_one_letter_code
_entity_poly.pdbx_strand_id
1 'polypeptide(L)'
;METQGLRQQALGEIKQVRWIPDWGQARIEKMVENRPDWCISRQRTWGVPMTLFVHKETEELHPRTLDLLEEVAKRVERAGIQAWWDLDEKE
;
A
#
# COMPACT_ATOMS: atom_id res chain seq x y z
N MET A 1 7.79 8.19 4.52
CA MET A 1 8.82 7.22 4.94
C MET A 1 9.39 7.56 6.31
N GLU A 2 9.43 8.83 6.70
CA GLU A 2 9.76 9.22 8.08
C GLU A 2 8.58 9.11 9.03
N THR A 3 7.36 9.27 8.51
CA THR A 3 6.12 9.11 9.25
C THR A 3 6.07 7.72 9.92
N GLN A 4 5.81 7.71 11.23
CA GLN A 4 5.74 6.51 12.08
C GLN A 4 7.05 5.70 12.20
N GLY A 5 8.21 6.27 11.84
CA GLY A 5 9.50 5.61 12.05
C GLY A 5 9.76 4.40 11.15
N LEU A 6 8.99 4.24 10.07
CA LEU A 6 9.07 3.10 9.16
C LEU A 6 10.49 2.90 8.58
N ARG A 7 11.19 4.00 8.24
CA ARG A 7 12.57 3.91 7.75
C ARG A 7 13.51 3.29 8.79
N GLN A 8 13.42 3.73 10.04
CA GLN A 8 14.29 3.24 11.11
C GLN A 8 14.01 1.77 11.41
N GLN A 9 12.74 1.37 11.43
CA GLN A 9 12.34 -0.03 11.57
C GLN A 9 12.92 -0.88 10.43
N ALA A 10 12.73 -0.45 9.17
CA ALA A 10 13.27 -1.16 8.02
C ALA A 10 14.81 -1.32 8.07
N LEU A 11 15.54 -0.26 8.46
CA LEU A 11 17.00 -0.32 8.64
C LEU A 11 17.42 -1.27 9.78
N GLY A 12 16.60 -1.39 10.83
CA GLY A 12 16.81 -2.37 11.90
C GLY A 12 16.63 -3.81 11.41
N GLU A 13 15.56 -4.07 10.65
CA GLU A 13 15.28 -5.40 10.08
C GLU A 13 16.32 -5.83 9.05
N ILE A 14 16.83 -4.91 8.23
CA ILE A 14 17.88 -5.20 7.24
C ILE A 14 19.12 -5.84 7.89
N LYS A 15 19.48 -5.41 9.10
CA LYS A 15 20.64 -5.95 9.85
C LYS A 15 20.42 -7.36 10.40
N GLN A 16 19.16 -7.78 10.55
CA GLN A 16 18.80 -9.10 11.06
C GLN A 16 18.73 -10.17 9.96
N VAL A 17 18.69 -9.74 8.69
CA VAL A 17 18.65 -10.64 7.54
C VAL A 17 20.04 -11.23 7.26
N ARG A 18 20.08 -12.51 6.91
CA ARG A 18 21.29 -13.13 6.35
C ARG A 18 21.46 -12.73 4.89
N TRP A 19 22.53 -12.02 4.58
CA TRP A 19 22.85 -11.58 3.22
C TRP A 19 23.77 -12.57 2.51
N ILE A 20 23.45 -12.91 1.27
CA ILE A 20 24.32 -13.73 0.41
C ILE A 20 24.29 -13.12 -0.99
N PRO A 21 25.38 -12.51 -1.47
CA PRO A 21 26.65 -12.21 -0.76
C PRO A 21 26.51 -11.05 0.25
N ASP A 22 27.44 -10.97 1.22
CA ASP A 22 27.39 -10.04 2.36
C ASP A 22 27.29 -8.55 1.96
N TRP A 23 27.93 -8.16 0.85
CA TRP A 23 27.89 -6.77 0.38
C TRP A 23 26.48 -6.30 -0.01
N GLY A 24 25.53 -7.23 -0.21
CA GLY A 24 24.13 -6.91 -0.50
C GLY A 24 23.48 -6.05 0.58
N GLN A 25 23.88 -6.23 1.85
CA GLN A 25 23.36 -5.45 2.97
C GLN A 25 23.61 -3.95 2.77
N ALA A 26 24.88 -3.56 2.60
CA ALA A 26 25.28 -2.16 2.46
C ALA A 26 24.58 -1.47 1.28
N ARG A 27 24.31 -2.23 0.20
CA ARG A 27 23.58 -1.70 -0.97
C ARG A 27 22.11 -1.39 -0.65
N ILE A 28 21.43 -2.26 0.08
CA ILE A 28 20.03 -2.07 0.46
C ILE A 28 19.90 -1.03 1.57
N GLU A 29 20.77 -1.04 2.59
CA GLU A 29 20.79 -0.01 3.64
C GLU A 29 20.90 1.38 3.03
N LYS A 30 21.92 1.60 2.17
CA LYS A 30 22.13 2.91 1.51
C LYS A 30 20.94 3.34 0.64
N MET A 31 20.25 2.40 0.01
CA MET A 31 19.03 2.68 -0.76
C MET A 31 17.90 3.15 0.15
N VAL A 32 17.70 2.51 1.31
CA VAL A 32 16.61 2.80 2.25
C VAL A 32 16.86 4.08 3.06
N GLU A 33 18.11 4.36 3.44
CA GLU A 33 18.50 5.55 4.22
C GLU A 33 17.96 6.86 3.65
N ASN A 34 18.05 7.03 2.33
CA ASN A 34 17.69 8.27 1.64
C ASN A 34 16.45 8.11 0.75
N ARG A 35 15.68 7.04 0.94
CA ARG A 35 14.51 6.78 0.09
C ARG A 35 13.40 7.81 0.36
N PRO A 36 12.87 8.48 -0.69
CA PRO A 36 11.74 9.38 -0.56
C PRO A 36 10.43 8.60 -0.37
N ASP A 37 9.32 9.33 -0.22
CA ASP A 37 8.00 8.72 -0.14
C ASP A 37 7.66 7.86 -1.36
N TRP A 38 7.01 6.73 -1.09
CA TRP A 38 6.59 5.82 -2.14
C TRP A 38 5.22 6.24 -2.68
N CYS A 39 5.22 6.82 -3.88
CA CYS A 39 3.98 7.01 -4.62
C CYS A 39 3.44 5.65 -5.08
N ILE A 40 2.36 5.20 -4.44
CA ILE A 40 1.71 3.90 -4.72
C ILE A 40 0.58 3.98 -5.75
N SER A 41 -0.02 5.16 -5.97
CA SER A 41 -1.15 5.34 -6.89
C SER A 41 -0.71 5.42 -8.35
N ARG A 42 -1.47 4.84 -9.28
CA ARG A 42 -1.27 4.98 -10.74
C ARG A 42 -2.61 5.11 -11.45
N GLN A 43 -2.70 5.99 -12.44
CA GLN A 43 -3.90 6.15 -13.28
C GLN A 43 -3.88 5.10 -14.41
N ARG A 44 -4.22 3.85 -14.08
CA ARG A 44 -4.25 2.72 -15.02
C ARG A 44 -5.44 1.80 -14.71
N THR A 45 -5.93 1.13 -15.74
CA THR A 45 -7.02 0.13 -15.60
C THR A 45 -6.49 -1.26 -15.22
N TRP A 46 -5.27 -1.60 -15.61
CA TRP A 46 -4.64 -2.87 -15.26
C TRP A 46 -3.77 -2.75 -14.01
N GLY A 47 -4.24 -3.34 -12.90
CA GLY A 47 -3.57 -3.34 -11.60
C GLY A 47 -4.57 -3.48 -10.45
N VAL A 48 -4.08 -3.61 -9.21
CA VAL A 48 -4.92 -3.67 -8.00
C VAL A 48 -5.54 -2.30 -7.71
N PRO A 49 -6.87 -2.18 -7.60
CA PRO A 49 -7.52 -0.91 -7.32
C PRO A 49 -7.18 -0.43 -5.90
N MET A 50 -7.11 0.89 -5.74
CA MET A 50 -7.12 1.51 -4.42
C MET A 50 -8.57 1.69 -3.99
N THR A 51 -9.03 0.83 -3.09
CA THR A 51 -10.44 0.71 -2.71
C THR A 51 -10.80 1.74 -1.63
N LEU A 52 -10.69 3.02 -2.01
CA LEU A 52 -10.97 4.18 -1.18
C LEU A 52 -12.17 4.94 -1.75
N PHE A 53 -13.03 5.40 -0.86
CA PHE A 53 -14.17 6.23 -1.19
C PHE A 53 -13.95 7.61 -0.59
N VAL A 54 -14.22 8.65 -1.37
CA VAL A 54 -14.08 10.06 -0.96
C VAL A 54 -15.37 10.81 -1.22
N HIS A 55 -15.65 11.81 -0.39
CA HIS A 55 -16.75 12.73 -0.65
C HIS A 55 -16.45 13.56 -1.91
N LYS A 56 -17.42 13.66 -2.83
CA LYS A 56 -17.21 14.25 -4.17
C LYS A 56 -16.87 15.75 -4.14
N GLU A 57 -17.26 16.47 -3.08
CA GLU A 57 -17.01 17.92 -2.97
C GLU A 57 -15.87 18.28 -2.01
N THR A 58 -15.73 17.53 -0.91
CA THR A 58 -14.76 17.86 0.15
C THR A 58 -13.48 17.04 0.04
N GLU A 59 -13.47 15.99 -0.79
CA GLU A 59 -12.39 15.02 -0.94
C GLU A 59 -12.02 14.28 0.36
N GLU A 60 -12.81 14.44 1.42
CA GLU A 60 -12.62 13.75 2.68
C GLU A 60 -12.86 12.25 2.50
N LEU A 61 -12.05 11.45 3.18
CA LEU A 61 -12.22 10.01 3.21
C LEU A 61 -13.57 9.64 3.82
N HIS A 62 -14.21 8.61 3.27
CA HIS A 62 -15.46 8.10 3.80
C HIS A 62 -15.30 7.69 5.28
N PRO A 63 -16.21 8.07 6.20
CA PRO A 63 -16.06 7.78 7.64
C PRO A 63 -15.85 6.30 7.98
N ARG A 64 -16.43 5.41 7.16
CA ARG A 64 -16.27 3.94 7.26
C ARG A 64 -15.13 3.36 6.41
N THR A 65 -14.06 4.12 6.16
CA THR A 65 -12.98 3.70 5.23
C THR A 65 -12.43 2.31 5.56
N LEU A 66 -12.14 2.01 6.83
CA LEU A 66 -11.59 0.70 7.24
C LEU A 66 -12.57 -0.45 7.01
N ASP A 67 -13.86 -0.25 7.29
CA ASP A 67 -14.88 -1.29 7.07
C ASP A 67 -15.08 -1.57 5.58
N LEU A 68 -15.14 -0.51 4.76
CA LEU A 68 -15.29 -0.64 3.30
C LEU A 68 -14.08 -1.32 2.66
N LEU A 69 -12.86 -0.99 3.13
CA LEU A 69 -11.63 -1.67 2.70
C LEU A 69 -11.72 -3.18 2.92
N GLU A 70 -12.12 -3.61 4.12
CA GLU A 70 -12.26 -5.02 4.48
C GLU A 70 -13.37 -5.72 3.67
N GLU A 71 -14.50 -5.04 3.48
CA GLU A 71 -15.65 -5.57 2.76
C GLU A 71 -15.34 -5.79 1.27
N VAL A 72 -14.56 -4.90 0.66
CA VAL A 72 -14.04 -5.07 -0.69
C VAL A 72 -12.98 -6.17 -0.74
N ALA A 73 -12.06 -6.24 0.24
CA ALA A 73 -11.05 -7.28 0.31
C ALA A 73 -11.68 -8.69 0.33
N LYS A 74 -12.73 -8.89 1.12
CA LYS A 74 -13.50 -10.15 1.18
C LYS A 74 -14.17 -10.52 -0.15
N ARG A 75 -14.67 -9.52 -0.90
CA ARG A 75 -15.23 -9.76 -2.24
C ARG A 75 -14.12 -10.17 -3.21
N VAL A 76 -13.01 -9.44 -3.21
CA VAL A 76 -11.86 -9.72 -4.09
C VAL A 76 -11.24 -11.09 -3.79
N GLU A 77 -11.19 -11.51 -2.52
CA GLU A 77 -10.74 -12.85 -2.13
C GLU A 77 -11.57 -13.96 -2.81
N ARG A 78 -12.89 -13.76 -2.93
CA ARG A 78 -13.82 -14.76 -3.47
C ARG A 78 -13.99 -14.71 -4.98
N ALA A 79 -14.10 -13.51 -5.55
CA ALA A 79 -14.47 -13.28 -6.94
C ALA A 79 -13.33 -12.67 -7.78
N GLY A 80 -12.16 -12.45 -7.18
CA GLY A 80 -11.04 -11.80 -7.83
C GLY A 80 -11.24 -10.29 -7.97
N ILE A 81 -10.25 -9.64 -8.60
CA ILE A 81 -10.19 -8.19 -8.73
C ILE A 81 -11.35 -7.58 -9.53
N GLN A 82 -11.98 -8.36 -10.40
CA GLN A 82 -13.13 -7.92 -11.20
C GLN A 82 -14.30 -7.50 -10.31
N ALA A 83 -14.40 -8.08 -9.11
CA ALA A 83 -15.42 -7.70 -8.13
C ALA A 83 -15.40 -6.20 -7.81
N TRP A 84 -14.23 -5.53 -7.84
CA TRP A 84 -14.17 -4.08 -7.63
C TRP A 84 -14.81 -3.29 -8.78
N TRP A 85 -14.59 -3.74 -10.02
CA TRP A 85 -15.11 -3.07 -11.21
C TRP A 85 -16.60 -3.31 -11.41
N ASP A 86 -17.12 -4.40 -10.85
CA ASP A 86 -18.53 -4.76 -10.92
C ASP A 86 -19.38 -4.16 -9.77
N LEU A 87 -18.75 -3.47 -8.79
CA LEU A 87 -19.46 -2.81 -7.69
C LEU A 87 -20.32 -1.65 -8.19
N ASP A 88 -21.56 -1.57 -7.70
CA ASP A 88 -22.36 -0.34 -7.79
C ASP A 88 -21.98 0.59 -6.63
N GLU A 89 -21.73 1.87 -6.93
CA GLU A 89 -21.38 2.90 -5.94
C GLU A 89 -22.46 3.13 -4.86
N LYS A 90 -23.68 2.62 -5.08
CA LYS A 90 -24.81 2.75 -4.15
C LYS A 90 -24.94 1.60 -3.14
N GLU A 91 -24.26 0.49 -3.37
CA GLU A 91 -24.24 -0.69 -2.48
C GLU A 91 -23.24 -0.54 -1.34
#